data_AF-A0A833DTJ6-F1
#
_entry.id   AF-A0A833DTJ6-F1
#
_cell.length_a   1.000
_cell.length_b   1.000
_cell.length_c   1.000
_cell.angle_alpha   90.00
_cell.angle_beta   90.00
_cell.angle_gamma   90.00
#
_symmetry.space_group_name_H-M   'P 1'
#
loop_
_entity.id
_entity.type
_entity.pdbx_description
1 polymer ?
#
loop_
_entity_poly.entity_id
_entity_poly.type
_entity_poly.pdbx_seq_one_letter_code
_entity_poly.pdbx_strand_id
1 'polypeptide(L)'
;MPIPQQDGVYVYSNGIWSRVSLDGPFVPSIDGVYVYYFRNRKCPGCKVFDDTWLKAVVKSGREFHGVPVVVQCTNFFIECYDRSARDTFILFLVTVTPQVVVVVIENGELRFAEREYGALDYDKLLEFVNGVRKRMEEHLTRESEEEEGEGLYIELTGNWKEVVERIERMLFEGKNLREICDESGCRIYVE
;
A
#
# COMPACT_ATOMS: atom_id res chain seq x y z
N MET A 1 -15.25 -16.29 -3.42
CA MET A 1 -14.28 -16.09 -4.51
C MET A 1 -12.89 -16.12 -3.89
N PRO A 2 -11.96 -16.98 -4.34
CA PRO A 2 -10.63 -17.09 -3.76
C PRO A 2 -9.73 -15.91 -4.14
N ILE A 3 -8.70 -15.65 -3.34
CA ILE A 3 -7.60 -14.75 -3.72
C ILE A 3 -6.83 -15.38 -4.90
N PRO A 4 -6.41 -14.61 -5.91
CA PRO A 4 -5.54 -15.09 -6.99
C PRO A 4 -4.28 -15.79 -6.47
N GLN A 5 -3.73 -16.74 -7.22
CA GLN A 5 -2.63 -17.60 -6.76
C GLN A 5 -1.28 -17.34 -7.45
N GLN A 6 -1.21 -16.34 -8.33
CA GLN A 6 0.03 -15.95 -9.02
C GLN A 6 0.54 -14.62 -8.46
N ASP A 7 1.85 -14.40 -8.53
CA ASP A 7 2.43 -13.09 -8.24
C ASP A 7 1.75 -12.01 -9.08
N GLY A 8 1.50 -10.84 -8.49
CA GLY A 8 0.82 -9.76 -9.18
C GLY A 8 0.09 -8.78 -8.26
N VAL A 9 -0.41 -7.72 -8.90
CA VAL A 9 -1.33 -6.77 -8.32
C VAL A 9 -2.74 -7.06 -8.84
N TYR A 10 -3.71 -7.14 -7.96
CA TYR A 10 -5.10 -7.46 -8.29
C TYR A 10 -6.04 -6.46 -7.64
N VAL A 11 -6.88 -5.81 -8.44
CA VAL A 11 -7.90 -4.89 -7.95
C VAL A 11 -9.25 -5.60 -7.96
N TYR A 12 -9.97 -5.54 -6.84
CA TYR A 12 -11.31 -6.10 -6.75
C TYR A 12 -12.35 -5.05 -7.15
N SER A 13 -13.23 -5.43 -8.07
CA SER A 13 -14.40 -4.63 -8.43
C SER A 13 -15.52 -5.54 -8.92
N ASN A 14 -16.76 -5.21 -8.57
CA ASN A 14 -17.96 -5.90 -9.05
C ASN A 14 -17.92 -7.43 -8.94
N GLY A 15 -17.35 -7.97 -7.84
CA GLY A 15 -17.30 -9.41 -7.63
C GLY A 15 -16.11 -10.13 -8.28
N ILE A 16 -15.17 -9.40 -8.88
CA ILE A 16 -14.09 -9.98 -9.69
C ILE A 16 -12.73 -9.35 -9.32
N TRP A 17 -11.70 -10.19 -9.23
CA TRP A 17 -10.30 -9.75 -9.20
C TRP A 17 -9.79 -9.51 -10.62
N SER A 18 -9.35 -8.28 -10.91
CA SER A 18 -8.70 -7.93 -12.17
C SER A 18 -7.20 -7.76 -11.94
N ARG A 19 -6.37 -8.49 -12.68
CA ARG A 19 -4.90 -8.32 -12.62
C ARG A 19 -4.53 -7.00 -13.28
N VAL A 20 -3.68 -6.23 -12.63
CA VAL A 20 -3.06 -5.04 -13.19
C VAL A 20 -1.66 -5.41 -13.69
N SER A 21 -1.31 -4.94 -14.88
CA SER A 21 0.03 -5.11 -15.46
C SER A 21 0.55 -3.75 -15.87
N LEU A 22 1.63 -3.33 -15.22
CA LEU A 22 2.26 -2.01 -15.37
C LEU A 22 3.77 -2.14 -15.49
N ASP A 23 4.39 -1.17 -16.14
CA ASP A 23 5.84 -1.00 -16.10
C ASP A 23 6.24 -0.12 -14.90
N GLY A 24 6.00 -0.62 -13.68
CA GLY A 24 6.24 0.10 -12.43
C GLY A 24 5.27 -0.30 -11.30
N PRO A 25 5.32 0.39 -10.15
CA PRO A 25 4.45 0.14 -9.02
C PRO A 25 2.99 0.52 -9.35
N PHE A 26 2.05 -0.10 -8.65
CA PHE A 26 0.64 0.25 -8.75
C PHE A 26 0.30 1.40 -7.79
N VAL A 27 0.27 2.61 -8.33
CA VAL A 27 -0.30 3.80 -7.70
C VAL A 27 -1.58 4.17 -8.47
N PRO A 28 -2.76 4.21 -7.85
CA PRO A 28 -3.99 4.49 -8.56
C PRO A 28 -4.05 5.96 -8.96
N SER A 29 -4.57 6.24 -10.16
CA SER A 29 -4.75 7.60 -10.69
C SER A 29 -6.17 8.13 -10.53
N ILE A 30 -7.10 7.30 -10.03
CA ILE A 30 -8.50 7.66 -9.81
C ILE A 30 -8.70 7.93 -8.33
N ASP A 31 -9.29 9.08 -8.02
CA ASP A 31 -9.58 9.49 -6.65
C ASP A 31 -10.38 8.43 -5.88
N GLY A 32 -10.02 8.26 -4.61
CA GLY A 32 -10.65 7.29 -3.74
C GLY A 32 -9.74 6.73 -2.67
N VAL A 33 -10.31 5.83 -1.88
CA VAL A 33 -9.58 5.07 -0.87
C VAL A 33 -9.27 3.69 -1.45
N TYR A 34 -8.00 3.32 -1.46
CA TYR A 34 -7.56 1.99 -1.89
C TYR A 34 -6.93 1.27 -0.71
N VAL A 35 -7.30 0.00 -0.53
CA VAL A 35 -6.83 -0.81 0.58
C VAL A 35 -5.98 -1.93 0.04
N TYR A 36 -4.68 -1.83 0.25
CA TYR A 36 -3.69 -2.78 -0.20
C TYR A 36 -3.49 -3.84 0.86
N TYR A 37 -3.77 -5.08 0.51
CA TYR A 37 -3.32 -6.23 1.26
C TYR A 37 -2.03 -6.79 0.64
N PHE A 38 -0.91 -6.53 1.31
CA PHE A 38 0.39 -7.11 0.96
C PHE A 38 0.53 -8.49 1.60
N ARG A 39 0.74 -9.50 0.76
CA ARG A 39 0.91 -10.89 1.21
C ARG A 39 1.99 -11.62 0.45
N ASN A 40 2.63 -12.53 1.15
CA ASN A 40 3.52 -13.52 0.53
C ASN A 40 2.83 -14.87 0.45
N ARG A 41 2.98 -15.56 -0.68
CA ARG A 41 2.35 -16.87 -0.86
C ARG A 41 2.90 -17.94 0.09
N LYS A 42 4.17 -17.80 0.50
CA LYS A 42 4.83 -18.68 1.48
C LYS A 42 4.58 -18.30 2.94
N CYS A 43 3.85 -17.22 3.23
CA CYS A 43 3.66 -16.69 4.59
C CYS A 43 2.48 -17.38 5.31
N PRO A 44 2.71 -18.09 6.44
CA PRO A 44 1.63 -18.73 7.19
C PRO A 44 0.64 -17.75 7.82
N GLY A 45 1.12 -16.62 8.37
CA GLY A 45 0.25 -15.58 8.95
C GLY A 45 -0.69 -14.95 7.90
N CYS A 46 -0.26 -14.92 6.65
CA CYS A 46 -1.06 -14.43 5.53
C CYS A 46 -2.24 -15.36 5.26
N LYS A 47 -2.02 -16.69 5.31
CA LYS A 47 -3.10 -17.68 5.17
C LYS A 47 -4.17 -17.55 6.26
N VAL A 48 -3.77 -17.18 7.48
CA VAL A 48 -4.72 -16.92 8.57
C VAL A 48 -5.55 -15.65 8.29
N PHE A 49 -4.91 -14.62 7.74
CA PHE A 49 -5.58 -13.35 7.45
C PHE A 49 -6.44 -13.38 6.17
N ASP A 50 -6.16 -14.28 5.22
CA ASP A 50 -6.91 -14.42 3.96
C ASP A 50 -8.43 -14.53 4.19
N ASP A 51 -8.88 -15.25 5.23
CA ASP A 51 -10.31 -15.40 5.56
C ASP A 51 -10.95 -14.08 6.02
N THR A 52 -10.27 -13.34 6.91
CA THR A 52 -10.71 -12.02 7.35
C THR A 52 -10.77 -11.04 6.18
N TRP A 53 -9.72 -11.04 5.35
CA TRP A 53 -9.64 -10.20 4.16
C TRP A 53 -10.79 -10.48 3.20
N LEU A 54 -11.02 -11.74 2.83
CA LEU A 54 -12.09 -12.12 1.92
C LEU A 54 -13.47 -11.77 2.47
N LYS A 55 -13.70 -11.94 3.78
CA LYS A 55 -14.94 -11.51 4.44
C LYS A 55 -15.18 -10.01 4.31
N ALA A 56 -14.14 -9.19 4.37
CA ALA A 56 -14.24 -7.75 4.18
C ALA A 56 -14.46 -7.37 2.71
N VAL A 57 -13.69 -7.96 1.79
CA VAL A 57 -13.76 -7.71 0.34
C VAL A 57 -15.17 -7.93 -0.23
N VAL A 58 -15.86 -9.01 0.18
CA VAL A 58 -17.22 -9.30 -0.32
C VAL A 58 -18.27 -8.27 0.14
N LYS A 59 -17.92 -7.41 1.10
CA LYS A 59 -18.75 -6.30 1.60
C LYS A 59 -18.22 -4.93 1.18
N SER A 60 -17.28 -4.89 0.22
CA SER A 60 -16.80 -3.64 -0.38
C SER A 60 -17.96 -2.84 -0.96
N GLY A 61 -17.93 -1.52 -0.72
CA GLY A 61 -19.02 -0.60 -1.08
C GLY A 61 -20.26 -0.68 -0.19
N ARG A 62 -20.23 -1.47 0.89
CA ARG A 62 -21.29 -1.54 1.90
C ARG A 62 -20.74 -1.26 3.30
N GLU A 63 -19.97 -2.21 3.83
CA GLU A 63 -19.37 -2.10 5.17
C GLU A 63 -17.87 -1.78 5.10
N PHE A 64 -17.24 -2.08 3.96
CA PHE A 64 -15.82 -1.84 3.72
C PHE A 64 -15.67 -0.71 2.70
N HIS A 65 -15.25 0.48 3.15
CA HIS A 65 -15.23 1.72 2.38
C HIS A 65 -13.87 1.97 1.71
N GLY A 66 -13.48 1.06 0.83
CA GLY A 66 -12.30 1.21 -0.02
C GLY A 66 -12.28 0.21 -1.15
N VAL A 67 -11.49 0.50 -2.17
CA VAL A 67 -11.23 -0.40 -3.30
C VAL A 67 -10.19 -1.43 -2.85
N PRO A 68 -10.56 -2.72 -2.73
CA PRO A 68 -9.61 -3.72 -2.25
C PRO A 68 -8.58 -4.04 -3.34
N VAL A 69 -7.32 -4.08 -2.94
CA VAL A 69 -6.16 -4.39 -3.76
C VAL A 69 -5.39 -5.51 -3.07
N VAL A 70 -5.00 -6.54 -3.81
CA VAL A 70 -4.05 -7.54 -3.34
C VAL A 70 -2.74 -7.34 -4.09
N VAL A 71 -1.65 -7.19 -3.34
CA VAL A 71 -0.30 -7.19 -3.87
C VAL A 71 0.39 -8.42 -3.30
N GLN A 72 0.83 -9.31 -4.19
CA GLN A 72 1.43 -10.55 -3.74
C GLN A 72 2.62 -10.99 -4.55
N CYS A 73 3.60 -11.51 -3.82
CA CYS A 73 4.81 -12.13 -4.35
C CYS A 73 4.98 -13.53 -3.73
N THR A 74 5.90 -14.31 -4.29
CA THR A 74 6.21 -15.63 -3.74
C THR A 74 6.87 -15.50 -2.36
N ASN A 75 7.87 -14.63 -2.24
CA ASN A 75 8.52 -14.25 -0.97
C ASN A 75 9.14 -12.83 -1.06
N PHE A 76 8.34 -11.82 -0.72
CA PHE A 76 8.65 -10.39 -0.78
C PHE A 76 9.13 -9.93 -2.16
N PHE A 77 9.63 -8.69 -2.27
CA PHE A 77 10.20 -8.15 -3.51
C PHE A 77 11.44 -8.93 -4.00
N ILE A 78 12.11 -9.68 -3.13
CA ILE A 78 13.31 -10.47 -3.46
C ILE A 78 12.98 -11.71 -4.31
N GLU A 79 11.84 -12.36 -4.07
CA GLU A 79 11.35 -13.51 -4.86
C GLU A 79 9.96 -13.19 -5.40
N CYS A 80 9.92 -12.34 -6.44
CA CYS A 80 8.69 -11.92 -7.10
C CYS A 80 8.85 -11.90 -8.62
N TYR A 81 8.03 -12.69 -9.32
CA TYR A 81 8.08 -12.78 -10.79
C TYR A 81 7.32 -11.66 -11.49
N ASP A 82 6.36 -11.05 -10.81
CA ASP A 82 5.59 -9.94 -11.34
C ASP A 82 6.25 -8.61 -10.96
N ARG A 83 6.69 -7.86 -11.98
CA ARG A 83 7.38 -6.59 -11.79
C ARG A 83 6.50 -5.55 -11.10
N SER A 84 5.23 -5.44 -11.47
CA SER A 84 4.32 -4.47 -10.86
C SER A 84 4.15 -4.75 -9.37
N ALA A 85 4.01 -6.01 -8.97
CA ALA A 85 3.94 -6.40 -7.57
C ALA A 85 5.25 -6.10 -6.82
N ARG A 86 6.39 -6.50 -7.38
CA ARG A 86 7.72 -6.23 -6.80
C ARG A 86 7.92 -4.74 -6.54
N ASP A 87 7.69 -3.92 -7.56
CA ASP A 87 7.90 -2.47 -7.50
C ASP A 87 6.93 -1.84 -6.50
N THR A 88 5.70 -2.36 -6.38
CA THR A 88 4.72 -1.90 -5.38
C THR A 88 5.16 -2.24 -3.95
N PHE A 89 5.74 -3.42 -3.70
CA PHE A 89 6.33 -3.77 -2.40
C PHE A 89 7.45 -2.78 -2.03
N ILE A 90 8.31 -2.43 -2.99
CA ILE A 90 9.42 -1.49 -2.78
C ILE A 90 8.91 -0.09 -2.50
N LEU A 91 7.99 0.43 -3.34
CA LEU A 91 7.44 1.78 -3.20
C LEU A 91 6.85 2.01 -1.80
N PHE A 92 6.01 1.07 -1.34
CA PHE A 92 5.37 1.17 -0.03
C PHE A 92 6.27 0.69 1.13
N LEU A 93 7.55 0.39 0.89
CA LEU A 93 8.52 -0.04 1.89
C LEU A 93 8.03 -1.26 2.71
N VAL A 94 7.35 -2.20 2.05
CA VAL A 94 6.76 -3.37 2.71
C VAL A 94 7.82 -4.46 2.89
N THR A 95 8.27 -4.62 4.13
CA THR A 95 9.30 -5.61 4.52
C THR A 95 8.76 -6.74 5.38
N VAL A 96 7.48 -6.69 5.78
CA VAL A 96 6.79 -7.72 6.57
C VAL A 96 5.40 -8.00 6.01
N THR A 97 4.90 -9.22 6.15
CA THR A 97 3.55 -9.63 5.71
C THR A 97 2.90 -10.57 6.72
N PRO A 98 1.57 -10.58 6.89
CA PRO A 98 0.59 -9.74 6.19
C PRO A 98 0.70 -8.27 6.63
N GLN A 99 0.45 -7.36 5.71
CA GLN A 99 0.40 -5.92 5.98
C GLN A 99 -0.77 -5.31 5.20
N VAL A 100 -1.51 -4.43 5.84
CA VAL A 100 -2.56 -3.63 5.19
C VAL A 100 -2.05 -2.19 5.08
N VAL A 101 -2.08 -1.63 3.88
CA VAL A 101 -1.81 -0.22 3.64
C VAL A 101 -3.07 0.41 3.06
N VAL A 102 -3.58 1.46 3.70
CA VAL A 102 -4.70 2.23 3.19
C VAL A 102 -4.13 3.51 2.61
N VAL A 103 -4.46 3.78 1.35
CA VAL A 103 -4.03 4.99 0.66
C VAL A 103 -5.23 5.82 0.23
N VAL A 104 -5.08 7.14 0.33
CA VAL A 104 -6.05 8.10 -0.16
C VAL A 104 -5.45 8.80 -1.38
N ILE A 105 -6.17 8.69 -2.49
CA ILE A 105 -5.85 9.36 -3.75
C ILE A 105 -6.80 10.54 -3.92
N GLU A 106 -6.25 11.74 -4.15
CA GLU A 106 -7.03 12.93 -4.50
C GLU A 106 -6.32 13.71 -5.60
N ASN A 107 -7.09 14.18 -6.59
CA ASN A 107 -6.57 14.77 -7.83
C ASN A 107 -5.58 13.86 -8.58
N GLY A 108 -5.76 12.54 -8.47
CA GLY A 108 -4.90 11.53 -9.10
C GLY A 108 -3.52 11.35 -8.44
N GLU A 109 -3.31 11.93 -7.25
CA GLU A 109 -2.04 11.87 -6.52
C GLU A 109 -2.21 11.16 -5.17
N LEU A 110 -1.15 10.49 -4.72
CA LEU A 110 -1.09 9.89 -3.38
C LEU A 110 -1.02 11.00 -2.32
N ARG A 111 -2.11 11.21 -1.59
CA ARG A 111 -2.24 12.26 -0.56
C ARG A 111 -1.98 11.76 0.85
N PHE A 112 -2.33 10.51 1.12
CA PHE A 112 -2.17 9.95 2.44
C PHE A 112 -1.97 8.44 2.35
N ALA A 113 -1.14 7.92 3.24
CA ALA A 113 -0.92 6.50 3.39
C ALA A 113 -0.76 6.18 4.87
N GLU A 114 -1.47 5.15 5.33
CA GLU A 114 -1.34 4.59 6.66
C GLU A 114 -1.27 3.07 6.58
N ARG A 115 -0.66 2.44 7.58
CA ARG A 115 -0.33 1.02 7.52
C ARG A 115 -0.56 0.33 8.85
N GLU A 116 -1.06 -0.89 8.78
CA GLU A 116 -1.25 -1.80 9.91
C GLU A 116 -0.54 -3.12 9.66
N TYR A 117 0.09 -3.63 10.73
CA TYR A 117 0.94 -4.81 10.66
C TYR A 117 0.23 -6.05 11.20
N GLY A 118 0.42 -7.18 10.52
CA GLY A 118 -0.04 -8.47 11.00
C GLY A 118 -1.49 -8.78 10.63
N ALA A 119 -1.99 -9.89 11.17
CA ALA A 119 -3.32 -10.38 10.88
C ALA A 119 -4.34 -9.64 11.76
N LEU A 120 -5.01 -8.63 11.19
CA LEU A 120 -6.10 -7.94 11.86
C LEU A 120 -7.32 -8.88 11.97
N ASP A 121 -8.05 -8.75 13.07
CA ASP A 121 -9.41 -9.27 13.13
C ASP A 121 -10.36 -8.42 12.26
N TYR A 122 -11.56 -8.93 12.02
CA TYR A 122 -12.49 -8.33 11.09
C TYR A 122 -12.93 -6.93 11.50
N ASP A 123 -13.23 -6.72 12.78
CA ASP A 123 -13.76 -5.44 13.25
C ASP A 123 -12.66 -4.37 13.24
N LYS A 124 -11.42 -4.71 13.62
CA LYS A 124 -10.27 -3.81 13.50
C LYS A 124 -9.95 -3.46 12.05
N LEU A 125 -10.06 -4.41 11.12
CA LEU A 125 -9.86 -4.13 9.71
C LEU A 125 -10.88 -3.11 9.20
N LEU A 126 -12.16 -3.25 9.58
CA LEU A 126 -13.19 -2.28 9.21
C LEU A 126 -12.95 -0.90 9.84
N GLU A 127 -12.61 -0.86 11.13
CA GLU A 127 -12.31 0.39 11.83
C GLU A 127 -11.12 1.12 11.21
N PHE A 128 -10.05 0.38 10.91
CA PHE A 128 -8.88 0.89 10.23
C PHE A 128 -9.28 1.46 8.86
N VAL A 129 -9.87 0.67 7.97
CA VAL A 129 -10.20 1.13 6.62
C VAL A 129 -11.19 2.29 6.61
N ASN A 130 -12.27 2.21 7.39
CA ASN A 130 -13.35 3.20 7.32
C ASN A 130 -13.00 4.51 8.04
N GLY A 131 -12.03 4.49 8.95
CA GLY A 131 -11.58 5.67 9.69
C GLY A 131 -10.52 6.52 8.97
N VAL A 132 -9.97 6.06 7.83
CA VAL A 132 -8.79 6.69 7.20
C VAL A 132 -8.98 8.16 6.86
N ARG A 133 -10.14 8.56 6.33
CA ARG A 133 -10.37 9.96 5.93
C ARG A 133 -10.34 10.91 7.11
N LYS A 134 -10.95 10.51 8.23
CA LYS A 134 -10.92 11.28 9.47
C LYS A 134 -9.49 11.43 9.98
N ARG A 135 -8.70 10.35 9.98
CA ARG A 135 -7.30 10.39 10.41
C ARG A 135 -6.41 11.21 9.49
N MET A 136 -6.67 11.17 8.18
CA MET A 136 -6.00 12.04 7.21
C MET A 136 -6.25 13.52 7.52
N GLU A 137 -7.49 13.92 7.74
CA GLU A 137 -7.86 15.31 8.09
C GLU A 137 -7.16 15.77 9.39
N GLU A 138 -7.13 14.92 10.41
CA GLU A 138 -6.44 15.17 11.68
C GLU A 138 -4.91 15.30 11.51
N HIS A 139 -4.30 14.47 10.65
CA HIS A 139 -2.87 14.49 10.35
C HIS A 139 -2.44 15.75 9.60
N LEU A 140 -3.14 16.09 8.51
CA LEU A 140 -2.82 17.26 7.69
C LEU A 140 -2.94 18.56 8.48
N THR A 141 -3.93 18.64 9.39
CA THR A 141 -4.07 19.79 10.30
C THR A 141 -2.85 19.94 11.22
N ARG A 142 -2.31 18.83 11.74
CA ARG A 142 -1.13 18.83 12.63
C ARG A 142 0.18 19.18 11.93
N GLU A 143 0.44 18.64 10.73
CA GLU A 143 1.72 18.85 10.05
C GLU A 143 1.87 20.25 9.46
N SER A 144 0.78 21.01 9.29
CA SER A 144 0.86 22.45 9.00
C SER A 144 1.58 23.27 10.09
N GLU A 145 1.88 22.67 11.25
CA GLU A 145 2.50 23.31 12.42
C GLU A 145 3.95 22.85 12.73
N GLU A 146 4.51 21.83 12.04
CA GLU A 146 5.87 21.30 12.30
C GLU A 146 6.85 21.67 11.14
N GLU A 147 8.04 22.22 11.45
CA GLU A 147 9.07 22.60 10.46
C GLU A 147 9.73 21.37 9.80
N GLU A 148 9.94 21.43 8.48
CA GLU A 148 10.62 20.38 7.69
C GLU A 148 12.03 20.07 8.23
N GLY A 149 12.32 18.80 8.50
CA GLY A 149 13.66 18.36 8.89
C GLY A 149 14.65 18.41 7.72
N GLU A 150 15.92 18.71 8.01
CA GLU A 150 17.03 18.61 7.05
C GLU A 150 17.26 17.13 6.68
N GLY A 151 16.85 16.71 5.47
CA GLY A 151 17.22 15.40 4.94
C GLY A 151 16.89 15.22 3.46
N LEU A 152 17.14 14.01 2.94
CA LEU A 152 16.96 13.71 1.52
C LEU A 152 15.57 13.15 1.28
N TYR A 153 14.82 13.83 0.41
CA TYR A 153 13.47 13.42 0.00
C TYR A 153 13.50 12.79 -1.40
N ILE A 154 12.75 11.71 -1.58
CA ILE A 154 12.44 11.12 -2.88
C ILE A 154 10.99 11.46 -3.19
N GLU A 155 10.80 12.36 -4.15
CA GLU A 155 9.50 12.69 -4.70
C GLU A 155 8.87 11.46 -5.36
N LEU A 156 7.60 11.17 -5.03
CA LEU A 156 6.84 10.09 -5.64
C LEU A 156 6.13 10.58 -6.91
N THR A 157 6.87 11.26 -7.78
CA THR A 157 6.36 11.77 -9.06
C THR A 157 7.36 11.45 -10.19
N GLY A 158 6.86 11.35 -11.42
CA GLY A 158 7.70 11.14 -12.61
C GLY A 158 7.98 9.69 -12.99
N ASN A 159 9.24 9.35 -13.29
CA ASN A 159 9.62 8.04 -13.80
C ASN A 159 9.73 7.00 -12.67
N TRP A 160 8.68 6.19 -12.52
CA TRP A 160 8.61 5.20 -11.46
C TRP A 160 9.76 4.19 -11.42
N LYS A 161 10.36 3.87 -12.58
CA LYS A 161 11.51 2.96 -12.62
C LYS A 161 12.69 3.55 -11.84
N GLU A 162 12.98 4.83 -12.03
CA GLU A 162 14.10 5.50 -11.35
C GLU A 162 13.84 5.65 -9.84
N VAL A 163 12.60 6.00 -9.48
CA VAL A 163 12.17 6.10 -8.07
C VAL A 163 12.34 4.76 -7.37
N VAL A 164 11.83 3.66 -7.95
CA VAL A 164 11.91 2.32 -7.37
C VAL A 164 13.36 1.83 -7.30
N GLU A 165 14.16 2.01 -8.34
CA GLU A 165 15.59 1.63 -8.33
C GLU A 165 16.38 2.38 -7.25
N ARG A 166 16.05 3.66 -7.01
CA ARG A 166 16.67 4.47 -5.95
C ARG A 166 16.29 3.97 -4.56
N ILE A 167 15.01 3.70 -4.32
CA ILE A 167 14.51 3.17 -3.04
C ILE A 167 15.11 1.78 -2.79
N GLU A 168 15.09 0.90 -3.78
CA GLU A 168 15.63 -0.45 -3.70
C GLU A 168 17.11 -0.43 -3.31
N ARG A 169 17.92 0.39 -3.99
CA ARG A 169 19.34 0.54 -3.65
C ARG A 169 19.53 0.96 -2.20
N MET A 170 18.78 1.95 -1.73
CA MET A 170 18.87 2.44 -0.35
C MET A 170 18.45 1.38 0.68
N LEU A 171 17.43 0.57 0.39
CA LEU A 171 17.06 -0.57 1.24
C LEU A 171 18.20 -1.58 1.35
N PHE A 172 18.87 -1.92 0.24
CA PHE A 172 20.01 -2.83 0.25
C PHE A 172 21.27 -2.25 0.92
N GLU A 173 21.44 -0.93 0.90
CA GLU A 173 22.48 -0.22 1.64
C GLU A 173 22.19 -0.13 3.15
N GLY A 174 21.00 -0.58 3.60
CA GLY A 174 20.59 -0.51 5.00
C GLY A 174 20.24 0.90 5.47
N LYS A 175 19.84 1.79 4.55
CA LYS A 175 19.34 3.13 4.90
C LYS A 175 17.99 3.03 5.60
N ASN A 176 17.76 3.95 6.53
CA ASN A 176 16.47 4.11 7.17
C ASN A 176 15.59 4.96 6.26
N LEU A 177 14.54 4.34 5.72
CA LEU A 177 13.58 4.98 4.82
C LEU A 177 12.25 5.11 5.52
N ARG A 178 11.65 6.30 5.45
CA ARG A 178 10.32 6.57 5.98
C ARG A 178 9.47 7.30 4.95
N GLU A 179 8.23 6.84 4.78
CA GLU A 179 7.22 7.57 4.01
C GLU A 179 6.65 8.71 4.88
N ILE A 180 6.60 9.91 4.31
CA ILE A 180 6.03 11.12 4.92
C ILE A 180 4.99 11.66 3.93
N CYS A 181 3.81 12.00 4.43
CA CYS A 181 2.70 12.54 3.63
C CYS A 181 2.19 13.82 4.28
N ASP A 182 2.28 14.92 3.55
CA ASP A 182 1.84 16.25 3.99
C ASP A 182 0.89 16.88 2.93
N GLU A 183 0.57 18.17 3.07
CA GLU A 183 -0.30 18.89 2.14
C GLU A 183 0.22 18.90 0.69
N SER A 184 1.53 18.78 0.50
CA SER A 184 2.17 18.74 -0.82
C SER A 184 2.17 17.35 -1.46
N GLY A 185 1.85 16.31 -0.69
CA GLY A 185 1.81 14.92 -1.14
C GLY A 185 2.72 14.00 -0.33
N CYS A 186 2.91 12.77 -0.82
CA CYS A 186 3.78 11.79 -0.16
C CYS A 186 5.18 11.72 -0.78
N ARG A 187 6.19 11.59 0.08
CA ARG A 187 7.62 11.50 -0.25
C ARG A 187 8.32 10.47 0.64
N ILE A 188 9.43 9.88 0.16
CA ILE A 188 10.30 9.03 1.00
C ILE A 188 11.43 9.88 1.57
N TYR A 189 11.48 9.98 2.88
CA TYR A 189 12.57 10.57 3.65
C TYR A 189 13.65 9.51 3.95
N VAL A 190 14.90 9.91 3.78
CA VAL A 190 16.09 9.09 4.06
C VAL A 190 16.82 9.67 5.26
N GLU A 191 16.87 8.91 6.35
CA GLU A 191 17.65 9.20 7.57
C GLU A 191 19.14 8.80 7.44
#